data_AF-A0A087UM52-F1
#
_entry.id   AF-A0A087UM52-F1
#
_cell.length_a   1.000
_cell.length_b   1.000
_cell.length_c   1.000
_cell.angle_alpha   90.00
_cell.angle_beta   90.00
_cell.angle_gamma   90.00
#
_symmetry.space_group_name_H-M   'P 1'
#
loop_
_entity.id
_entity.type
_entity.pdbx_description
1 polymer ?
#
loop_
_entity_poly.entity_id
_entity_poly.type
_entity_poly.pdbx_seq_one_letter_code
_entity_poly.pdbx_strand_id
1 'polypeptide(L)' 'MVMDHSTHCPGLYCGRIRINGTLSECGACPRGFRAAANSICLQCKDFPTFYDWFYLGFMALLLLVFEWYIIDQTMKR' A
#
# COMPACT_ATOMS: atom_id res chain seq x y z
N MET A 1 11.80 -16.40 19.88
CA MET A 1 10.79 -15.49 20.46
C MET A 1 11.51 -14.22 20.85
N VAL A 2 11.38 -13.15 20.06
CA VAL A 2 11.93 -11.84 20.42
C VAL A 2 10.82 -11.05 21.10
N MET A 3 10.87 -10.98 22.43
CA MET A 3 10.13 -9.97 23.17
C MET A 3 10.92 -8.67 23.09
N ASP A 4 10.56 -7.82 22.14
CA ASP A 4 11.14 -6.49 22.04
C ASP A 4 10.36 -5.53 22.96
N HIS A 5 10.98 -5.18 24.08
CA HIS A 5 10.56 -4.12 25.00
C HIS A 5 10.82 -2.71 24.42
N SER A 6 11.10 -2.60 23.13
CA SER A 6 11.13 -1.33 22.43
C SER A 6 9.71 -0.94 22.02
N THR A 7 9.37 0.33 22.20
CA THR A 7 8.14 0.98 21.73
C THR A 7 7.95 0.95 20.21
N HIS A 8 8.86 0.31 19.46
CA HIS A 8 8.90 0.26 18.00
C HIS A 8 8.95 -1.18 17.50
N CYS A 9 8.29 -1.42 16.35
CA CYS A 9 8.31 -2.68 15.64
C CYS A 9 9.54 -2.78 14.70
N PRO A 10 10.21 -3.94 14.58
CA PRO A 10 11.24 -4.15 13.58
C PRO A 10 10.61 -4.18 12.18
N GLY A 11 10.72 -3.07 11.45
CA GLY A 11 10.27 -2.93 10.07
C GLY A 11 9.38 -1.71 9.86
N LEU A 12 9.62 -0.98 8.77
CA LEU A 12 8.90 0.26 8.44
C LEU A 12 7.39 0.07 8.20
N TYR A 13 7.00 -1.17 7.88
CA TYR A 13 5.63 -1.55 7.56
C TYR A 13 4.97 -2.42 8.65
N CYS A 14 5.71 -2.77 9.70
CA CYS A 14 5.22 -3.58 10.79
C CYS A 14 4.55 -2.69 11.84
N GLY A 15 3.39 -3.10 12.32
CA GLY A 15 2.65 -2.38 13.33
C GLY A 15 1.94 -3.33 14.30
N ARG A 16 1.34 -2.74 15.33
CA ARG A 16 0.54 -3.45 16.33
C ARG A 16 -0.91 -2.99 16.26
N ILE A 17 -1.83 -3.91 16.49
CA ILE A 17 -3.27 -3.67 16.51
C ILE A 17 -3.67 -3.44 17.96
N ARG A 18 -4.41 -2.37 18.23
CA ARG A 18 -5.05 -2.18 19.55
C ARG A 18 -6.36 -2.95 19.58
N ILE A 19 -6.40 -4.01 20.38
CA ILE A 19 -7.59 -4.83 20.59
C ILE A 19 -7.98 -4.67 22.06
N ASN A 20 -9.10 -4.00 22.35
CA ASN A 20 -9.65 -3.86 23.72
C ASN A 20 -8.64 -3.38 24.79
N GLY A 21 -7.78 -2.41 24.44
CA GLY A 21 -6.80 -1.83 25.36
C GLY A 21 -5.50 -2.63 25.51
N THR A 22 -5.43 -3.85 24.97
CA THR A 22 -4.18 -4.61 24.85
C THR A 22 -3.56 -4.41 23.46
N LEU A 23 -2.23 -4.42 23.41
CA LEU A 23 -1.46 -4.25 22.18
C LEU A 23 -1.08 -5.63 21.65
N SER A 24 -1.52 -5.96 20.43
CA SER A 24 -1.18 -7.25 19.81
C SER A 24 0.33 -7.39 19.60
N GLU A 25 0.76 -8.62 19.29
CA GLU A 25 2.11 -8.85 18.80
C GLU A 25 2.38 -8.00 17.54
N CYS A 26 3.66 -7.71 17.33
CA CYS A 26 4.13 -6.96 16.17
C CYS A 26 3.96 -7.78 14.90
N GLY A 27 3.25 -7.25 13.90
CA GLY A 27 2.97 -7.96 12.65
C GLY A 27 2.63 -7.05 11.49
N ALA A 28 2.25 -7.66 10.37
CA ALA A 28 1.74 -6.92 9.22
C ALA A 28 0.33 -6.39 9.51
N CYS A 29 0.09 -5.09 9.29
CA CYS A 29 -1.25 -4.52 9.43
C CYS A 29 -2.20 -5.14 8.39
N PRO A 30 -3.47 -5.41 8.77
CA PRO A 30 -4.46 -5.93 7.84
C PRO A 30 -4.72 -4.94 6.69
N ARG A 31 -5.26 -5.45 5.58
CA ARG A 31 -5.64 -4.62 4.42
C ARG A 31 -6.50 -3.44 4.88
N GLY A 32 -6.19 -2.23 4.43
CA GLY A 32 -6.87 -1.00 4.86
C GLY A 32 -6.30 -0.35 6.13
N PHE A 33 -5.21 -0.87 6.68
CA PHE A 33 -4.49 -0.27 7.80
C PHE A 33 -3.02 -0.05 7.45
N ARG A 34 -2.43 1.02 8.01
CA ARG A 34 -1.03 1.41 7.83
C ARG A 34 -0.36 1.60 9.18
N ALA A 35 0.91 1.18 9.29
CA ALA A 35 1.73 1.48 10.46
C ALA A 35 2.08 2.97 10.51
N ALA A 36 1.75 3.65 11.60
CA ALA A 36 2.17 5.02 11.86
C ALA A 36 3.57 5.07 12.50
N ALA A 37 4.13 6.27 12.67
CA ALA A 37 5.46 6.48 13.27
C ALA A 37 5.58 5.90 14.69
N ASN A 38 4.46 5.73 15.38
CA ASN A 38 4.36 5.09 16.69
C ASN A 38 4.20 3.56 16.63
N SER A 39 4.37 2.94 15.46
CA SER A 39 4.18 1.50 15.20
C SER A 39 2.77 0.96 15.51
N ILE A 40 1.75 1.82 15.52
CA ILE A 40 0.35 1.42 15.67
C ILE A 40 -0.31 1.35 14.28
N CYS A 41 -1.09 0.29 14.04
CA CYS A 41 -1.91 0.18 12.83
C CYS A 41 -3.08 1.17 12.91
N LEU A 42 -3.05 2.19 12.04
CA LEU A 42 -4.15 3.14 11.85
C LEU A 42 -4.92 2.80 10.57
N GLN A 43 -6.23 3.05 10.56
CA GLN A 43 -7.04 2.86 9.37
C GLN A 43 -6.63 3.88 8.29
N CYS A 44 -6.42 3.40 7.06
CA CYS A 44 -6.18 4.25 5.91
C CYS A 44 -7.47 5.03 5.60
N LYS A 45 -7.47 6.33 5.92
CA LYS A 45 -8.54 7.27 5.54
C LYS A 45 -8.12 8.21 4.43
N ASP A 46 -6.90 8.05 3.92
CA ASP A 46 -6.37 8.88 2.86
C ASP A 46 -7.08 8.53 1.56
N PHE A 47 -7.71 9.53 0.97
CA PHE A 47 -8.26 9.43 -0.37
C PHE A 47 -7.14 9.70 -1.37
N PRO A 48 -7.10 8.98 -2.50
CA PRO A 48 -6.15 9.26 -3.57
C PRO A 48 -6.25 10.74 -3.96
N THR A 49 -5.10 11.42 -3.98
CA THR A 49 -5.05 12.82 -4.39
C THR A 49 -5.37 12.94 -5.88
N PHE A 50 -5.69 14.15 -6.34
CA PHE A 50 -5.92 14.39 -7.77
C PHE A 50 -4.73 13.90 -8.61
N TYR A 51 -3.50 14.13 -8.15
CA TYR A 51 -2.29 13.65 -8.84
C TYR A 51 -2.21 12.12 -8.93
N ASP A 52 -2.56 11.41 -7.86
CA ASP A 52 -2.57 9.94 -7.84
C ASP A 52 -3.57 9.39 -8.86
N TRP A 53 -4.70 10.07 -9.06
CA TRP A 53 -5.67 9.73 -10.10
C TRP A 53 -5.13 9.92 -11.52
N PHE A 54 -4.45 11.04 -11.82
CA PHE A 54 -3.83 11.22 -13.14
C PHE A 54 -2.75 10.18 -13.39
N TYR A 55 -1.96 9.85 -12.36
CA TYR A 55 -0.94 8.83 -12.47
C TYR A 55 -1.56 7.47 -12.79
N LEU A 56 -2.61 7.05 -12.07
CA LEU A 56 -3.34 5.81 -12.35
C LEU A 56 -3.94 5.80 -13.76
N GLY A 57 -4.56 6.91 -14.17
CA GLY A 57 -5.11 7.07 -15.52
C GLY A 57 -4.04 6.97 -16.60
N PHE A 58 -2.89 7.63 -16.41
CA PHE A 58 -1.77 7.59 -17.33
C PHE A 58 -1.20 6.17 -17.46
N MET A 59 -1.01 5.46 -16.35
CA MET A 59 -0.49 4.09 -16.37
C MET A 59 -1.41 3.13 -17.15
N ALA A 60 -2.73 3.30 -17.02
CA ALA A 60 -3.69 2.49 -17.78
C ALA A 60 -3.73 2.88 -19.27
N LEU A 61 -3.78 4.19 -19.58
CA LEU A 61 -3.82 4.68 -20.96
C LEU A 61 -2.54 4.34 -21.74
N LEU A 62 -1.38 4.42 -21.09
CA LEU A 62 -0.11 4.08 -21.71
C LEU A 62 -0.10 2.63 -22.15
N LEU A 63 -0.43 1.68 -21.27
CA LEU A 63 -0.48 0.26 -21.62
C LEU A 63 -1.45 0.00 -22.78
N LEU A 64 -2.65 0.59 -22.73
CA LEU A 64 -3.66 0.43 -23.76
C LEU A 64 -3.22 1.00 -25.12
N VAL A 65 -2.61 2.18 -25.17
CA VAL A 65 -2.08 2.77 -26.41
C VAL A 65 -0.93 1.91 -26.95
N PHE A 66 -0.06 1.39 -26.08
CA PHE A 66 1.02 0.50 -26.47
C PHE A 66 0.48 -0.80 -27.09
N GLU A 67 -0.52 -1.42 -26.47
CA GLU A 67 -1.17 -2.62 -27.00
C GLU A 67 -1.79 -2.35 -28.38
N TRP A 68 -2.55 -1.26 -28.53
CA TRP A 68 -3.13 -0.87 -29.82
C TRP A 68 -2.09 -0.61 -30.88
N TYR A 69 -0.99 0.04 -30.52
CA TYR A 69 0.12 0.28 -31.44
C TYR A 69 0.75 -1.02 -31.93
N ILE A 70 1.02 -1.97 -31.03
CA ILE A 70 1.57 -3.30 -31.38
C ILE A 70 0.58 -4.05 -32.30
N ILE A 71 -0.72 -3.96 -32.02
CA ILE A 71 -1.75 -4.58 -32.86
C ILE A 71 -1.80 -3.96 -34.26
N ASP A 72 -1.79 -2.63 -34.39
CA ASP A 72 -1.79 -1.97 -35.71
C ASP A 72 -0.55 -2.36 -36.53
N GLN A 73 0.62 -2.40 -35.90
CA GLN A 73 1.86 -2.78 -36.56
C GLN A 73 1.89 -4.26 -36.99
N THR A 74 1.28 -5.16 -36.20
CA THR A 74 1.20 -6.58 -36.55
C THR A 74 0.12 -6.88 -37.58
N MET A 75 -0.98 -6.13 -37.59
CA MET A 75 -2.05 -6.26 -38.61
C MET A 75 -1.68 -5.66 -39.97
N LYS A 76 -0.75 -4.71 -40.03
CA LYS A 76 -0.22 -4.14 -41.29
C LYS A 76 0.83 -5.02 -41.99
N ARG A 77 1.09 -6.22 -41.47
CA ARG A 77 1.98 -7.22 -42.08
C ARG A 77 1.19 -8.23 -42.90
#